data_AF-A0A220S884-F1
#
_entry.id   AF-A0A220S884-F1
#
_cell.length_a   1.000
_cell.length_b   1.000
_cell.length_c   1.000
_cell.angle_alpha   90.00
_cell.angle_beta   90.00
_cell.angle_gamma   90.00
#
_symmetry.space_group_name_H-M   'P 1'
#
loop_
_entity.id
_entity.type
_entity.pdbx_description
1 polymer ?
#
loop_
_entity_poly.entity_id
_entity_poly.type
_entity_poly.pdbx_seq_one_letter_code
_entity_poly.pdbx_strand_id
1 'polypeptide(L)'
;MTSKEYIEYDRLTYEMELHFIALTPTFMGYCEDIIFGNELPGIKYYCFHFYNDKYLSHIYQKLTARIERLFKQIDSEQFPDLSHGFANLLIYLKEPIVRENDQEYRQLNYDHWREVVIRDEVLIRNGSFRKYINIL
;
A
#
# COMPACT_ATOMS: atom_id res chain seq x y z
N MET A 1 10.92 15.12 -9.12
CA MET A 1 10.22 14.57 -10.29
C MET A 1 10.03 15.63 -11.36
N THR A 2 10.38 15.30 -12.59
CA THR A 2 10.29 16.20 -13.76
C THR A 2 8.97 16.02 -14.52
N SER A 3 8.59 16.98 -15.38
CA SER A 3 7.41 16.85 -16.25
C SER A 3 7.45 15.61 -17.15
N LYS A 4 8.64 15.16 -17.58
CA LYS A 4 8.78 13.93 -18.37
C LYS A 4 8.48 12.67 -17.57
N GLU A 5 8.85 12.66 -16.29
CA GLU A 5 8.57 11.54 -15.39
C GLU A 5 7.09 11.44 -15.04
N TYR A 6 6.38 12.57 -14.92
CA TYR A 6 4.91 12.56 -14.79
C TYR A 6 4.24 11.95 -16.01
N ILE A 7 4.67 12.31 -17.22
CA ILE A 7 4.13 11.72 -18.45
C ILE A 7 4.40 10.21 -18.52
N GLU A 8 5.60 9.79 -18.11
CA GLU A 8 5.96 8.38 -18.08
C GLU A 8 5.19 7.60 -17.01
N TYR A 9 4.98 8.19 -15.83
CA TYR A 9 4.09 7.67 -14.80
C TYR A 9 2.69 7.43 -15.37
N ASP A 10 2.08 8.45 -15.96
CA ASP A 10 0.72 8.37 -16.53
C ASP A 10 0.63 7.27 -17.60
N ARG A 11 1.65 7.15 -18.44
CA ARG A 11 1.73 6.09 -19.47
C ARG A 11 1.78 4.68 -18.84
N LEU A 12 2.55 4.51 -17.77
CA LEU A 12 2.72 3.22 -17.09
C LEU A 12 1.51 2.82 -16.25
N THR A 13 0.83 3.79 -15.63
CA THR A 13 -0.28 3.58 -14.70
C THR A 13 -1.66 3.76 -15.33
N TYR A 14 -1.74 4.06 -16.63
CA TYR A 14 -2.99 4.17 -17.37
C TYR A 14 -3.96 2.99 -17.06
N GLU A 15 -5.20 3.34 -16.68
CA GLU A 15 -6.29 2.44 -16.26
C GLU A 15 -6.04 1.60 -14.99
N MET A 16 -4.90 1.76 -14.30
CA MET A 16 -4.55 0.94 -13.14
C MET A 16 -5.57 1.10 -11.99
N GLU A 17 -6.08 2.30 -11.77
CA GLU A 17 -7.07 2.60 -10.73
C GLU A 17 -8.37 1.75 -10.86
N LEU A 18 -8.80 1.45 -12.09
CA LEU A 18 -10.00 0.67 -12.37
C LEU A 18 -9.85 -0.79 -11.91
N HIS A 19 -8.61 -1.30 -11.88
CA HIS A 19 -8.31 -2.67 -11.51
C HIS A 19 -8.18 -2.89 -10.00
N PHE A 20 -8.02 -1.81 -9.22
CA PHE A 20 -7.73 -1.88 -7.78
C PHE A 20 -8.66 -1.05 -6.91
N ILE A 21 -9.82 -0.65 -7.43
CA ILE A 21 -10.83 0.17 -6.72
C ILE A 21 -11.22 -0.39 -5.34
N ALA A 22 -11.13 -1.70 -5.14
CA ALA A 22 -11.42 -2.36 -3.86
C ALA A 22 -10.42 -2.00 -2.73
N LEU A 23 -9.21 -1.53 -3.06
CA LEU A 23 -8.22 -1.08 -2.07
C LEU A 23 -8.46 0.34 -1.56
N THR A 24 -9.57 0.96 -1.96
CA THR A 24 -10.00 2.33 -1.66
C THR A 24 -9.22 3.42 -2.42
N PRO A 25 -9.89 4.50 -2.86
CA PRO A 25 -9.21 5.63 -3.49
C PRO A 25 -8.12 6.25 -2.60
N THR A 26 -8.36 6.30 -1.29
CA THR A 26 -7.41 6.85 -0.31
C THR A 26 -6.07 6.13 -0.33
N PHE A 27 -6.07 4.79 -0.32
CA PHE A 27 -4.83 4.02 -0.37
C PHE A 27 -4.10 4.16 -1.70
N MET A 28 -4.85 4.22 -2.82
CA MET A 28 -4.25 4.45 -4.14
C MET A 28 -3.57 5.83 -4.19
N GLY A 29 -4.19 6.87 -3.62
CA GLY A 29 -3.57 8.18 -3.46
C GLY A 29 -2.29 8.14 -2.64
N TYR A 30 -2.27 7.37 -1.54
CA TYR A 30 -1.03 7.18 -0.75
C TYR A 30 0.09 6.48 -1.54
N CYS A 31 -0.26 5.54 -2.41
CA CYS A 31 0.72 4.90 -3.27
C CYS A 31 1.34 5.90 -4.26
N GLU A 32 0.51 6.74 -4.85
CA GLU A 32 0.94 7.81 -5.77
C GLU A 32 1.82 8.84 -5.06
N ASP A 33 1.41 9.30 -3.88
CA ASP A 33 2.18 10.24 -3.07
C ASP A 33 3.61 9.72 -2.80
N ILE A 34 3.77 8.44 -2.46
CA ILE A 34 5.08 7.82 -2.25
C ILE A 34 5.89 7.74 -3.54
N ILE A 35 5.25 7.41 -4.67
CA ILE A 35 5.92 7.43 -5.97
C ILE A 35 6.44 8.84 -6.26
N PHE A 36 5.69 9.87 -5.89
CA PHE A 36 6.08 11.28 -6.05
C PHE A 36 7.03 11.81 -4.98
N GLY A 37 7.51 10.94 -4.08
CA GLY A 37 8.55 11.25 -3.11
C GLY A 37 8.03 11.81 -1.77
N ASN A 38 6.72 11.77 -1.53
CA ASN A 38 6.15 12.13 -0.24
C ASN A 38 6.31 10.98 0.77
N GLU A 39 6.74 11.30 1.99
CA GLU A 39 6.75 10.33 3.07
C GLU A 39 5.34 10.16 3.65
N LEU A 40 4.86 8.92 3.68
CA LEU A 40 3.61 8.53 4.33
C LEU A 40 3.87 7.42 5.35
N PRO A 41 4.37 7.74 6.55
CA PRO A 41 4.73 6.75 7.56
C PRO A 41 3.58 5.82 7.97
N GLY A 42 2.33 6.27 7.77
CA GLY A 42 1.12 5.50 8.06
C GLY A 42 0.82 4.40 7.03
N ILE A 43 1.42 4.42 5.83
CA ILE A 43 1.08 3.46 4.77
C ILE A 43 1.37 2.02 5.17
N LYS A 44 2.39 1.78 6.00
CA LYS A 44 2.75 0.43 6.46
C LYS A 44 1.59 -0.26 7.17
N TYR A 45 0.78 0.50 7.92
CA TYR A 45 -0.39 -0.03 8.62
C TYR A 45 -1.49 -0.43 7.64
N TYR A 46 -1.70 0.35 6.57
CA TYR A 46 -2.61 -0.02 5.47
C TYR A 46 -2.14 -1.27 4.73
N CYS A 47 -0.84 -1.33 4.39
CA CYS A 47 -0.23 -2.48 3.76
C CYS A 47 -0.43 -3.74 4.59
N PHE A 48 -0.17 -3.67 5.89
CA PHE A 48 -0.44 -4.75 6.83
C PHE A 48 -1.92 -5.15 6.86
N HIS A 49 -2.83 -4.17 6.92
CA HIS A 49 -4.26 -4.42 6.99
C HIS A 49 -4.76 -5.19 5.78
N PHE A 50 -4.44 -4.70 4.58
CA PHE A 50 -4.88 -5.29 3.33
C PHE A 50 -4.27 -6.66 3.09
N TYR A 51 -2.98 -6.83 3.39
CA TYR A 51 -2.32 -8.13 3.28
C TYR A 51 -2.96 -9.20 4.17
N ASN A 52 -3.39 -8.82 5.38
CA ASN A 52 -4.04 -9.72 6.35
C ASN A 52 -5.57 -9.68 6.30
N ASP A 53 -6.17 -9.04 5.30
CA ASP A 53 -7.62 -9.03 5.14
C ASP A 53 -8.10 -10.21 4.30
N LYS A 54 -9.14 -10.90 4.77
CA LYS A 54 -9.66 -12.12 4.13
C LYS A 54 -10.16 -11.85 2.71
N TYR A 55 -10.70 -10.67 2.45
CA TYR A 55 -11.21 -10.30 1.14
C TYR A 55 -10.16 -9.57 0.33
N LEU A 56 -9.42 -8.63 0.91
CA LEU A 56 -8.55 -7.72 0.16
C LEU A 56 -7.14 -8.27 -0.10
N SER A 57 -6.67 -9.30 0.61
CA SER A 57 -5.29 -9.81 0.50
C SER A 57 -4.91 -10.20 -0.93
N HIS A 58 -5.79 -10.90 -1.65
CA HIS A 58 -5.51 -11.31 -3.02
C HIS A 58 -5.45 -10.11 -4.00
N ILE A 59 -6.23 -9.05 -3.74
CA ILE A 59 -6.21 -7.81 -4.55
C ILE A 59 -4.94 -7.02 -4.27
N TYR A 60 -4.56 -6.91 -3.00
CA TYR A 60 -3.33 -6.29 -2.55
C TYR A 60 -2.08 -6.95 -3.15
N GLN A 61 -2.04 -8.28 -3.16
CA GLN A 61 -0.94 -9.03 -3.79
C GLN A 61 -0.89 -8.80 -5.31
N LYS A 62 -2.06 -8.72 -5.98
CA LYS A 62 -2.12 -8.36 -7.41
C LYS A 62 -1.61 -6.95 -7.68
N LEU A 63 -1.91 -5.98 -6.82
CA LEU A 63 -1.37 -4.61 -6.91
C LEU A 63 0.15 -4.66 -6.76
N THR A 64 0.66 -5.31 -5.71
CA THR A 64 2.10 -5.43 -5.45
C THR A 64 2.84 -6.02 -6.66
N ALA A 65 2.31 -7.09 -7.25
CA ALA A 65 2.87 -7.71 -8.46
C ALA A 65 2.73 -6.83 -9.71
N ARG A 66 1.71 -5.97 -9.80
CA ARG A 66 1.57 -4.99 -10.88
C ARG A 66 2.61 -3.88 -10.74
N ILE A 67 2.76 -3.29 -9.56
CA ILE A 67 3.78 -2.26 -9.27
C ILE A 67 5.19 -2.79 -9.55
N GLU A 68 5.49 -4.02 -9.16
CA GLU A 68 6.79 -4.64 -9.45
C GLU A 68 7.05 -4.80 -10.96
N ARG A 69 6.01 -5.15 -11.74
CA ARG A 69 6.13 -5.23 -13.21
C ARG A 69 6.32 -3.86 -13.85
N LEU A 70 5.70 -2.81 -13.31
CA LEU A 70 5.89 -1.44 -13.78
C LEU A 70 7.30 -0.95 -13.45
N PHE A 71 7.77 -1.19 -12.23
CA PHE A 71 9.12 -0.84 -11.81
C PHE A 71 10.19 -1.40 -12.76
N LYS A 72 10.04 -2.67 -13.20
CA LYS A 72 10.96 -3.31 -14.15
C LYS A 72 10.92 -2.73 -15.57
N GLN A 73 9.92 -1.93 -15.92
CA GLN A 73 9.79 -1.28 -17.23
C GLN A 73 10.37 0.14 -17.23
N ILE A 74 10.65 0.73 -16.07
CA ILE A 74 11.20 2.08 -15.97
C ILE A 74 12.66 2.04 -16.41
N ASP A 75 13.02 2.87 -17.38
CA ASP A 75 14.42 3.18 -17.66
C ASP A 75 14.96 4.06 -16.53
N SER A 76 15.75 3.47 -15.63
CA SER A 76 16.28 4.18 -14.46
C SER A 76 17.33 5.23 -14.79
N GLU A 77 17.95 5.17 -15.98
CA GLU A 77 18.89 6.21 -16.42
C GLU A 77 18.12 7.45 -16.92
N GLN A 78 16.98 7.21 -17.59
CA GLN A 78 16.13 8.28 -18.12
C GLN A 78 15.17 8.88 -17.08
N PHE A 79 14.67 8.05 -16.15
CA PHE A 79 13.63 8.41 -15.17
C PHE A 79 14.01 8.00 -13.74
N PRO A 80 15.09 8.57 -13.17
CA PRO A 80 15.65 8.13 -11.89
C PRO A 80 14.72 8.42 -10.69
N ASP A 81 14.03 9.55 -10.64
CA ASP A 81 13.13 9.87 -9.51
C ASP A 81 11.91 8.94 -9.55
N LEU A 82 11.38 8.68 -10.75
CA LEU A 82 10.27 7.75 -10.93
C LEU A 82 10.66 6.33 -10.50
N SER A 83 11.84 5.87 -10.92
CA SER A 83 12.39 4.57 -10.51
C SER A 83 12.53 4.49 -8.99
N HIS A 84 13.05 5.54 -8.36
CA HIS A 84 13.20 5.62 -6.91
C HIS A 84 11.85 5.59 -6.18
N GLY A 85 10.86 6.35 -6.67
CA GLY A 85 9.50 6.38 -6.11
C GLY A 85 8.83 5.01 -6.13
N PHE A 86 8.90 4.30 -7.26
CA PHE A 86 8.38 2.93 -7.36
C PHE A 86 9.13 1.96 -6.44
N ALA A 87 10.46 2.08 -6.32
CA ALA A 87 11.25 1.27 -5.40
C ALA A 87 10.83 1.51 -3.94
N ASN A 88 10.63 2.77 -3.54
CA ASN A 88 10.16 3.13 -2.20
C ASN A 88 8.77 2.56 -1.91
N LEU A 89 7.83 2.67 -2.85
CA LEU A 89 6.51 2.06 -2.71
C LEU A 89 6.62 0.54 -2.53
N LEU A 90 7.48 -0.12 -3.32
CA LEU A 90 7.67 -1.58 -3.22
C LEU A 90 8.21 -2.03 -1.87
N ILE A 91 9.03 -1.22 -1.18
CA ILE A 91 9.48 -1.51 0.19
C ILE A 91 8.28 -1.65 1.11
N TYR A 92 7.37 -0.66 1.11
CA TYR A 92 6.16 -0.70 1.92
C TYR A 92 5.23 -1.84 1.53
N LEU A 93 5.01 -2.04 0.23
CA LEU A 93 4.09 -3.08 -0.24
C LEU A 93 4.56 -4.49 0.11
N LYS A 94 5.88 -4.72 0.14
CA LYS A 94 6.48 -6.03 0.44
C LYS A 94 6.77 -6.24 1.92
N GLU A 95 6.84 -5.19 2.73
CA GLU A 95 7.08 -5.30 4.17
C GLU A 95 6.19 -6.35 4.87
N PRO A 96 4.85 -6.36 4.71
CA PRO A 96 4.01 -7.35 5.40
C PRO A 96 4.25 -8.79 4.93
N ILE A 97 4.77 -9.00 3.72
CA ILE A 97 5.11 -10.33 3.18
C ILE A 97 6.40 -10.82 3.82
N VAL A 98 7.43 -9.95 3.87
CA VAL A 98 8.74 -10.30 4.44
C VAL A 98 8.65 -10.50 5.96
N ARG A 99 7.76 -9.75 6.62
CA ARG A 99 7.60 -9.75 8.08
C ARG A 99 6.39 -10.55 8.56
N GLU A 100 5.84 -11.46 7.75
CA GLU A 100 4.64 -12.23 8.10
C GLU A 100 4.76 -13.01 9.43
N ASN A 101 5.99 -13.45 9.76
CA ASN A 101 6.29 -14.26 10.94
C ASN A 101 6.86 -13.42 12.10
N ASP A 102 7.09 -12.13 11.90
CA ASP A 102 7.60 -11.21 12.92
C ASP A 102 6.46 -10.88 13.92
N GLN A 103 6.63 -11.31 15.17
CA GLN A 103 5.62 -11.09 16.21
C GLN A 103 5.55 -9.63 16.66
N GLU A 104 6.69 -8.95 16.76
CA GLU A 104 6.74 -7.55 17.16
C GLU A 104 6.10 -6.65 16.10
N TYR A 105 6.41 -6.89 14.83
CA TYR A 105 5.76 -6.23 13.70
C TYR A 105 4.24 -6.40 13.73
N ARG A 106 3.77 -7.63 13.93
CA ARG A 106 2.34 -7.93 14.02
C ARG A 106 1.70 -7.18 15.18
N GLN A 107 2.29 -7.27 16.37
CA GLN A 107 1.74 -6.61 17.56
C GLN A 107 1.63 -5.09 17.36
N LEU A 108 2.68 -4.43 16.86
CA LEU A 108 2.67 -2.99 16.58
C LEU A 108 1.54 -2.58 15.62
N ASN A 109 1.32 -3.37 14.57
CA ASN A 109 0.24 -3.10 13.62
C ASN A 109 -1.14 -3.36 14.21
N TYR A 110 -1.29 -4.40 15.03
CA TYR A 110 -2.54 -4.71 15.72
C TYR A 110 -2.90 -3.60 16.72
N ASP A 111 -1.93 -3.12 17.50
CA ASP A 111 -2.13 -2.04 18.47
C ASP A 111 -2.53 -0.74 17.77
N HIS A 112 -1.83 -0.37 16.70
CA HIS A 112 -2.19 0.80 15.88
C HIS A 112 -3.64 0.73 15.39
N TRP A 113 -4.02 -0.38 14.72
CA TRP A 113 -5.37 -0.49 14.20
C TRP A 113 -6.42 -0.59 15.29
N ARG A 114 -6.12 -1.23 16.43
CA ARG A 114 -7.02 -1.25 17.57
C ARG A 114 -7.29 0.17 18.07
N GLU A 115 -6.26 0.98 18.26
CA GLU A 115 -6.41 2.37 18.71
C GLU A 115 -7.23 3.23 17.74
N VAL A 116 -7.05 3.04 16.42
CA VAL A 116 -7.83 3.73 15.39
C VAL A 116 -9.29 3.26 15.40
N VAL A 117 -9.51 1.94 15.38
CA VAL A 117 -10.83 1.33 15.24
C VAL A 117 -11.74 1.61 16.44
N ILE A 118 -11.23 1.57 17.68
CA ILE A 118 -12.07 1.83 18.87
C ILE A 118 -12.55 3.29 18.95
N ARG A 119 -11.91 4.20 18.21
CA ARG A 119 -12.24 5.63 18.19
C ARG A 119 -13.14 6.03 17.00
N ASP A 120 -13.39 5.11 16.08
CA ASP A 120 -14.15 5.37 14.85
C ASP A 120 -15.40 4.47 14.78
N GLU A 121 -16.58 5.09 14.85
CA GLU A 121 -17.87 4.39 14.87
C GLU A 121 -18.18 3.62 13.57
N VAL A 122 -17.56 4.00 12.45
CA VAL A 122 -17.71 3.31 11.17
C VAL A 122 -16.81 2.07 11.16
N LEU A 123 -15.55 2.24 11.54
CA LEU A 123 -14.58 1.15 11.54
C LEU A 123 -14.91 0.07 12.59
N ILE A 124 -15.42 0.47 13.77
CA ILE A 124 -15.79 -0.49 14.81
C ILE A 124 -16.90 -1.47 14.36
N ARG A 125 -17.76 -1.04 13.43
CA ARG A 125 -18.85 -1.86 12.87
C ARG A 125 -18.43 -2.61 11.60
N ASN A 126 -17.27 -2.31 11.04
CA ASN A 126 -16.77 -2.90 9.80
C ASN A 126 -16.19 -4.30 10.05
N GLY A 127 -16.66 -5.29 9.28
CA GLY A 127 -16.24 -6.69 9.39
C GLY A 127 -14.74 -6.92 9.20
N SER A 128 -14.07 -6.16 8.31
CA SER A 128 -12.63 -6.26 8.05
C SER A 128 -11.77 -5.84 9.24
N PHE A 129 -12.31 -5.01 10.15
CA PHE A 129 -11.59 -4.46 11.30
C PHE A 129 -11.89 -5.20 12.62
N ARG A 130 -12.87 -6.11 12.65
CA ARG A 130 -13.22 -6.89 13.87
C ARG A 130 -12.03 -7.64 14.47
N LYS A 131 -11.06 -8.05 13.64
CA LYS A 131 -9.83 -8.75 14.06
C LYS A 131 -8.95 -7.92 15.01
N TYR A 132 -9.07 -6.60 15.03
CA TYR A 132 -8.31 -5.72 15.92
C TYR A 132 -9.02 -5.41 17.24
N ILE A 133 -10.33 -5.69 17.33
CA ILE A 133 -11.14 -5.45 18.52
C ILE A 133 -11.19 -6.73 19.37
N ASN A 134 -11.46 -7.86 18.71
CA ASN A 134 -11.62 -9.15 19.35
C ASN A 134 -10.28 -9.86 19.44
N ILE A 135 -9.39 -9.36 20.30
CA ILE A 135 -8.23 -10.13 20.76
C ILE A 135 -8.76 -11.04 21.87
N LEU A 136 -8.99 -12.32 21.53
CA LEU A 136 -9.11 -13.42 22.48
C LEU A 136 -7.73 -14.02 22.70
#